data_AF-A0A2S9QLS3-F1
#
_entry.id   AF-A0A2S9QLS3-F1
#
_cell.length_a   1.000
_cell.length_b   1.000
_cell.length_c   1.000
_cell.angle_alpha   90.00
_cell.angle_beta   90.00
_cell.angle_gamma   90.00
#
_symmetry.space_group_name_H-M   'P 1'
#
loop_
_entity.id
_entity.type
_entity.pdbx_description
1 polymer ?
#
loop_
_entity_poly.entity_id
_entity_poly.type
_entity_poly.pdbx_seq_one_letter_code
_entity_poly.pdbx_strand_id
1 'polypeptide(L)'
;MNERTDRRTELDLTQTDAARRAGVSLATWRRWEEDPNSVSEKTRRACESALQRVSELDLAMSKEADAFTRAWQNSRRLTPRQAYAIALELDTWDDLYLSPWISDPSGPLYDVSPFDEFDLRVMMLVGENRAWAEAVRRRCRVLSDEIEAGTLPFDRPGPLIDEVLIGAALAGAQASLEDMPEIFDRIPAREAIDDEAEDVYLLGDDDWDAVSDGFDDACMWDEWEVPLRQGHPLLPAVLAERHPFTWFDLVEPTGPGYLQRLSGLLVED
;
A
#
# COMPACT_ATOMS: atom_id res chain seq x y z
N MET A 1 -12.71 -13.53 -43.29
CA MET A 1 -12.01 -12.54 -42.43
C MET A 1 -11.29 -13.35 -41.37
N ASN A 2 -10.02 -13.07 -41.14
CA ASN A 2 -9.16 -13.90 -40.28
C ASN A 2 -9.09 -13.22 -38.91
N GLU A 3 -9.67 -13.82 -37.88
CA GLU A 3 -9.73 -13.28 -36.51
C GLU A 3 -8.36 -12.80 -36.00
N ARG A 4 -7.26 -13.44 -36.43
CA ARG A 4 -5.89 -13.05 -36.09
C ARG A 4 -5.46 -11.73 -36.75
N THR A 5 -5.81 -11.55 -38.01
CA THR A 5 -5.56 -10.30 -38.75
C THR A 5 -6.40 -9.18 -38.20
N ASP A 6 -7.66 -9.46 -37.86
CA ASP A 6 -8.56 -8.50 -37.23
C ASP A 6 -7.99 -8.10 -35.86
N ARG A 7 -7.58 -9.07 -35.03
CA ARG A 7 -6.97 -8.81 -33.73
C ARG A 7 -5.65 -8.04 -33.80
N ARG A 8 -4.78 -8.36 -34.76
CA ARG A 8 -3.54 -7.58 -34.98
C ARG A 8 -3.85 -6.13 -35.36
N THR A 9 -4.88 -5.94 -36.20
CA THR A 9 -5.33 -4.61 -36.63
C THR A 9 -5.98 -3.83 -35.48
N GLU A 10 -6.76 -4.47 -34.61
CA GLU A 10 -7.30 -3.87 -33.37
C GLU A 10 -6.22 -3.42 -32.37
N LEU A 11 -5.01 -3.96 -32.49
CA LEU A 11 -3.85 -3.59 -31.68
C LEU A 11 -2.96 -2.54 -32.35
N ASP A 12 -3.35 -2.03 -33.53
CA ASP A 12 -2.53 -1.15 -34.38
C ASP A 12 -1.11 -1.70 -34.66
N LEU A 13 -0.95 -3.03 -34.63
CA LEU A 13 0.34 -3.67 -34.87
C LEU A 13 0.55 -3.91 -36.37
N THR A 14 1.70 -3.50 -36.91
CA THR A 14 2.14 -4.02 -38.21
C THR A 14 2.54 -5.49 -38.09
N GLN A 15 2.56 -6.25 -39.19
CA GLN A 15 3.08 -7.63 -39.18
C GLN A 15 4.53 -7.70 -38.67
N THR A 16 5.32 -6.65 -38.91
CA THR A 16 6.71 -6.56 -38.47
C THR A 16 6.79 -6.38 -36.96
N ASP A 17 5.93 -5.54 -36.38
CA ASP A 17 5.91 -5.30 -34.93
C ASP A 17 5.38 -6.52 -34.17
N ALA A 18 4.37 -7.18 -34.71
CA ALA A 18 3.83 -8.40 -34.14
C ALA A 18 4.84 -9.56 -34.19
N ALA A 19 5.59 -9.70 -35.29
CA ALA A 19 6.69 -10.66 -35.40
C ALA A 19 7.80 -10.39 -34.37
N ARG A 20 8.16 -9.11 -34.18
CA ARG A 20 9.13 -8.69 -33.17
C ARG A 20 8.64 -9.02 -31.76
N ARG A 21 7.38 -8.72 -31.45
CA ARG A 21 6.73 -9.00 -30.16
C ARG A 21 6.68 -10.49 -29.85
N ALA A 22 6.47 -11.33 -30.86
CA ALA A 22 6.51 -12.79 -30.74
C ALA A 22 7.94 -13.38 -30.70
N GLY A 23 8.98 -12.58 -30.92
CA GLY A 23 10.36 -13.06 -31.01
C GLY A 23 10.63 -13.97 -32.21
N VAL A 24 9.91 -13.78 -33.33
CA VAL A 24 10.01 -14.61 -34.53
C VAL A 24 10.32 -13.78 -35.78
N SER A 25 10.71 -14.45 -36.86
CA SER A 25 10.91 -13.78 -38.15
C SER A 25 9.56 -13.33 -38.76
N LEU A 26 9.56 -12.25 -39.55
CA LEU A 26 8.38 -11.80 -40.30
C LEU A 26 7.80 -12.90 -41.20
N ALA A 27 8.66 -13.74 -41.79
CA ALA A 27 8.23 -14.87 -42.61
C ALA A 27 7.50 -15.93 -41.77
N THR A 28 7.97 -16.19 -40.56
CA THR A 28 7.32 -17.09 -39.59
C THR A 28 5.97 -16.53 -39.15
N TRP A 29 5.90 -15.22 -38.88
CA TRP A 29 4.65 -14.55 -38.54
C TRP A 29 3.60 -14.67 -39.64
N ARG A 30 3.96 -14.32 -40.89
CA ARG A 30 3.03 -14.41 -42.04
C ARG A 30 2.48 -15.82 -42.22
N ARG A 31 3.37 -16.82 -42.10
CA ARG A 31 2.99 -18.23 -42.24
C ARG A 31 2.02 -18.67 -41.15
N TRP A 32 2.24 -18.25 -39.90
CA TRP A 32 1.33 -18.52 -38.80
C TRP A 32 0.01 -17.73 -38.90
N GLU A 33 0.06 -16.46 -39.33
CA GLU A 33 -1.14 -15.62 -39.47
C GLU A 33 -2.08 -16.23 -40.51
N GLU A 34 -1.55 -16.71 -41.63
CA GLU A 34 -2.27 -17.45 -42.68
C GLU A 34 -2.76 -18.82 -42.18
N ASP A 35 -1.89 -19.64 -41.59
CA ASP A 35 -2.22 -20.97 -41.06
C ASP A 35 -1.46 -21.27 -39.74
N PRO A 36 -2.13 -21.26 -38.58
CA PRO A 36 -1.51 -21.54 -37.28
C PRO A 36 -0.93 -22.95 -37.13
N ASN A 37 -1.40 -23.92 -37.94
CA ASN A 37 -0.91 -25.30 -37.92
C ASN A 37 0.38 -25.48 -38.74
N SER A 38 0.77 -24.48 -39.52
CA SER A 38 1.98 -24.50 -40.35
C SER A 38 3.28 -24.28 -39.56
N VAL A 39 3.18 -23.93 -38.27
CA VAL A 39 4.31 -23.68 -37.37
C VAL A 39 4.27 -24.62 -36.16
N SER A 40 5.42 -24.75 -35.49
CA SER A 40 5.50 -25.55 -34.27
C SER A 40 4.56 -25.02 -33.19
N GLU A 41 4.10 -25.87 -32.27
CA GLU A 41 3.24 -25.47 -31.16
C GLU A 41 3.89 -24.36 -30.30
N LYS A 42 5.21 -24.43 -30.07
CA LYS A 42 5.96 -23.38 -29.37
C LYS A 42 5.87 -22.04 -30.09
N THR A 43 6.06 -22.03 -31.41
CA THR A 43 5.95 -20.82 -32.24
C THR A 43 4.52 -20.30 -32.27
N ARG A 44 3.53 -21.19 -32.32
CA ARG A 44 2.11 -20.85 -32.30
C ARG A 44 1.76 -20.10 -31.03
N ARG A 45 2.12 -20.64 -29.85
CA ARG A 45 1.89 -19.97 -28.56
C ARG A 45 2.56 -18.60 -28.48
N ALA A 46 3.80 -18.48 -28.96
CA ALA A 46 4.51 -17.20 -28.98
C ALA A 46 3.80 -16.14 -29.86
N CYS A 47 3.30 -16.54 -31.03
CA CYS A 47 2.52 -15.64 -31.90
C CYS A 47 1.14 -15.30 -31.32
N GLU A 48 0.45 -16.26 -30.68
CA GLU A 48 -0.83 -16.04 -29.98
C GLU A 48 -0.67 -15.05 -28.82
N SER A 49 0.37 -15.22 -27.98
CA SER A 49 0.70 -14.28 -26.91
C SER A 49 1.04 -12.88 -27.41
N ALA A 50 1.63 -12.74 -28.60
CA ALA A 50 1.89 -11.44 -29.19
C ALA A 50 0.62 -10.68 -29.65
N LEU A 51 -0.50 -11.40 -29.83
CA LEU A 51 -1.82 -10.81 -30.10
C LEU A 51 -2.67 -10.60 -28.82
N GLN A 52 -2.13 -10.88 -27.65
CA GLN A 52 -2.77 -10.49 -26.40
C GLN A 52 -2.50 -9.00 -26.13
N ARG A 53 -3.55 -8.22 -25.80
CA ARG A 53 -3.39 -6.92 -25.15
C ARG A 53 -2.81 -7.20 -23.77
N VAL A 54 -1.48 -7.21 -23.67
CA VAL A 54 -0.88 -6.85 -22.39
C VAL A 54 -0.84 -5.33 -22.42
N SER A 55 -1.75 -4.70 -21.67
CA SER A 55 -1.72 -3.25 -21.54
C SER A 55 -0.48 -2.86 -20.74
N GLU A 56 0.07 -1.67 -20.97
CA GLU A 56 1.18 -1.17 -20.15
C GLU A 56 0.79 -1.10 -18.67
N LEU A 57 -0.50 -0.87 -18.40
CA LEU A 57 -1.12 -0.96 -17.08
C LEU A 57 -0.99 -2.37 -16.49
N ASP A 58 -1.31 -3.43 -17.24
CA ASP A 58 -1.18 -4.81 -16.76
C ASP A 58 0.29 -5.17 -16.43
N LEU A 59 1.25 -4.67 -17.22
CA LEU A 59 2.67 -4.85 -16.94
C LEU A 59 3.10 -4.11 -15.68
N ALA A 60 2.61 -2.89 -15.49
CA ALA A 60 2.88 -2.10 -14.29
C ALA A 60 2.33 -2.80 -13.05
N MET A 61 1.05 -3.18 -13.05
CA MET A 61 0.39 -3.89 -11.95
C MET A 61 1.08 -5.23 -11.65
N SER A 62 1.53 -5.96 -12.67
CA SER A 62 2.27 -7.22 -12.45
C SER A 62 3.63 -6.98 -11.80
N LYS A 63 4.34 -5.92 -12.21
CA LYS A 63 5.66 -5.59 -11.65
C LYS A 63 5.54 -5.17 -10.18
N GLU A 64 4.51 -4.41 -9.87
CA GLU A 64 4.16 -3.96 -8.53
C GLU A 64 3.80 -5.17 -7.63
N ALA A 65 2.87 -6.02 -8.06
CA ALA A 65 2.54 -7.27 -7.35
C ALA A 65 3.77 -8.16 -7.09
N ASP A 66 4.68 -8.26 -8.07
CA ASP A 66 5.95 -8.98 -7.91
C ASP A 66 6.88 -8.31 -6.86
N ALA A 67 6.87 -6.98 -6.75
CA ALA A 67 7.67 -6.25 -5.77
C ALA A 67 7.20 -6.58 -4.34
N PHE A 68 5.90 -6.43 -4.07
CA PHE A 68 5.31 -6.77 -2.78
C PHE A 68 5.49 -8.26 -2.44
N THR A 69 5.26 -9.15 -3.40
CA THR A 69 5.49 -10.59 -3.19
C THR A 69 6.93 -10.86 -2.77
N ARG A 70 7.92 -10.30 -3.47
CA ARG A 70 9.34 -10.51 -3.13
C ARG A 70 9.72 -9.94 -1.77
N ALA A 71 9.21 -8.75 -1.44
CA ALA A 71 9.53 -8.07 -0.18
C ALA A 71 8.92 -8.77 1.03
N TRP A 72 7.68 -9.27 0.90
CA TRP A 72 6.87 -9.68 2.05
C TRP A 72 6.60 -11.18 2.17
N GLN A 73 6.91 -12.00 1.16
CA GLN A 73 6.59 -13.44 1.16
C GLN A 73 7.08 -14.20 2.42
N ASN A 74 8.21 -13.78 3.00
CA ASN A 74 8.82 -14.40 4.18
C ASN A 74 8.65 -13.56 5.46
N SER A 75 7.91 -12.45 5.40
CA SER A 75 7.67 -11.60 6.56
C SER A 75 6.70 -12.27 7.52
N ARG A 76 7.01 -12.17 8.83
CA ARG A 76 6.11 -12.61 9.92
C ARG A 76 5.14 -11.51 10.37
N ARG A 77 5.34 -10.27 9.91
CA ARG A 77 4.59 -9.10 10.38
C ARG A 77 3.42 -8.73 9.48
N LEU A 78 3.58 -8.93 8.19
CA LEU A 78 2.54 -8.67 7.18
C LEU A 78 2.61 -9.75 6.11
N THR A 79 1.48 -10.01 5.46
CA THR A 79 1.44 -10.75 4.20
C THR A 79 1.74 -9.79 3.05
N PRO A 80 2.12 -10.30 1.86
CA PRO A 80 2.22 -9.46 0.67
C PRO A 80 0.92 -8.69 0.35
N ARG A 81 -0.25 -9.28 0.60
CA ARG A 81 -1.54 -8.63 0.33
C ARG A 81 -1.87 -7.54 1.34
N GLN A 82 -1.60 -7.78 2.62
CA GLN A 82 -1.78 -6.77 3.67
C GLN A 82 -0.85 -5.56 3.44
N ALA A 83 0.42 -5.81 3.11
CA ALA A 83 1.36 -4.74 2.77
C ALA A 83 0.91 -3.95 1.53
N TYR A 84 0.43 -4.65 0.50
CA TYR A 84 -0.15 -4.01 -0.68
C TYR A 84 -1.38 -3.15 -0.35
N ALA A 85 -2.27 -3.66 0.48
CA ALA A 85 -3.49 -2.94 0.89
C ALA A 85 -3.16 -1.65 1.64
N ILE A 86 -2.17 -1.68 2.55
CA ILE A 86 -1.73 -0.48 3.28
C ILE A 86 -1.13 0.54 2.31
N ALA A 87 -0.27 0.12 1.38
CA ALA A 87 0.30 1.01 0.38
C ALA A 87 -0.77 1.62 -0.55
N LEU A 88 -1.74 0.80 -0.99
CA LEU A 88 -2.88 1.23 -1.79
C LEU A 88 -3.73 2.30 -1.09
N GLU A 89 -3.96 2.15 0.22
CA GLU A 89 -4.70 3.13 1.02
C GLU A 89 -3.97 4.48 1.06
N LEU A 90 -2.64 4.46 1.29
CA LEU A 90 -1.81 5.67 1.30
C LEU A 90 -1.78 6.39 -0.06
N ASP A 91 -1.66 5.64 -1.15
CA ASP A 91 -1.69 6.19 -2.51
C ASP A 91 -3.07 6.75 -2.86
N THR A 92 -4.13 6.07 -2.40
CA THR A 92 -5.52 6.55 -2.53
C THR A 92 -5.71 7.88 -1.81
N TRP A 93 -5.20 8.03 -0.58
CA TRP A 93 -5.22 9.31 0.14
C TRP A 93 -4.50 10.42 -0.63
N ASP A 94 -3.30 10.16 -1.15
CA ASP A 94 -2.58 11.13 -1.96
C ASP A 94 -3.39 11.56 -3.19
N ASP A 95 -3.79 10.60 -4.03
CA ASP A 95 -4.33 10.89 -5.36
C ASP A 95 -5.78 11.36 -5.34
N LEU A 96 -6.63 10.76 -4.49
CA LEU A 96 -8.08 10.97 -4.51
C LEU A 96 -8.57 11.99 -3.47
N TYR A 97 -7.81 12.21 -2.39
CA TYR A 97 -8.26 13.07 -1.28
C TYR A 97 -7.38 14.31 -1.10
N LEU A 98 -6.09 14.11 -0.85
CA LEU A 98 -5.15 15.18 -0.51
C LEU A 98 -4.79 16.05 -1.72
N SER A 99 -4.43 15.45 -2.85
CA SER A 99 -4.06 16.18 -4.06
C SER A 99 -5.20 17.08 -4.59
N PRO A 100 -6.46 16.60 -4.68
CA PRO A 100 -7.60 17.43 -5.02
C PRO A 100 -7.85 18.55 -4.01
N TRP A 101 -7.89 18.24 -2.70
CA TRP A 101 -8.16 19.24 -1.67
C TRP A 101 -7.08 20.33 -1.59
N ILE A 102 -5.80 19.96 -1.72
CA ILE A 102 -4.69 20.91 -1.76
C ILE A 102 -4.80 21.83 -2.98
N SER A 103 -5.28 21.32 -4.10
CA SER A 103 -5.47 22.09 -5.33
C SER A 103 -6.66 23.06 -5.23
N ASP A 104 -7.78 22.56 -4.70
CA ASP A 104 -9.03 23.30 -4.52
C ASP A 104 -9.72 22.93 -3.20
N PRO A 105 -9.46 23.68 -2.10
CA PRO A 105 -9.97 23.36 -0.76
C PRO A 105 -11.44 23.77 -0.64
N SER A 106 -12.31 22.95 -1.21
CA SER A 106 -13.76 23.20 -1.32
C SER A 106 -14.55 22.84 -0.04
N GLY A 107 -13.92 22.16 0.92
CA GLY A 107 -14.51 21.76 2.20
C GLY A 107 -13.48 21.79 3.33
N PRO A 108 -13.91 21.56 4.58
CA PRO A 108 -13.00 21.55 5.73
C PRO A 108 -12.06 20.34 5.69
N LEU A 109 -10.84 20.51 6.18
CA LEU A 109 -9.80 19.48 6.12
C LEU A 109 -10.17 18.23 6.92
N TYR A 110 -10.89 18.37 8.04
CA TYR A 110 -11.27 17.24 8.89
C TYR A 110 -12.33 16.31 8.27
N ASP A 111 -12.89 16.65 7.11
CA ASP A 111 -13.79 15.78 6.34
C ASP A 111 -13.04 15.04 5.20
N VAL A 112 -11.71 15.14 5.14
CA VAL A 112 -10.87 14.62 4.05
C VAL A 112 -9.90 13.59 4.59
N SER A 113 -9.89 12.38 4.02
CA SER A 113 -8.98 11.32 4.47
C SER A 113 -7.49 11.67 4.26
N PRO A 114 -6.61 11.31 5.21
CA PRO A 114 -6.87 10.53 6.44
C PRO A 114 -7.31 11.36 7.66
N PHE A 115 -7.66 12.64 7.50
CA PHE A 115 -7.90 13.55 8.62
C PHE A 115 -9.25 13.38 9.30
N ASP A 116 -10.18 12.71 8.63
CA ASP A 116 -11.46 12.26 9.18
C ASP A 116 -11.30 11.19 10.27
N GLU A 117 -10.18 10.45 10.25
CA GLU A 117 -9.83 9.51 11.31
C GLU A 117 -9.20 10.18 12.54
N PHE A 118 -8.76 11.44 12.42
CA PHE A 118 -8.07 12.12 13.51
C PHE A 118 -9.08 12.73 14.49
N ASP A 119 -8.76 12.68 15.79
CA ASP A 119 -9.57 13.36 16.80
C ASP A 119 -9.66 14.86 16.47
N LEU A 120 -10.87 15.41 16.50
CA LEU A 120 -11.15 16.81 16.16
C LEU A 120 -10.27 17.80 16.92
N ARG A 121 -9.78 17.48 18.12
CA ARG A 121 -8.86 18.34 18.87
C ARG A 121 -7.50 18.49 18.18
N VAL A 122 -7.02 17.47 17.46
CA VAL A 122 -5.86 17.55 16.56
C VAL A 122 -6.18 18.49 15.42
N MET A 123 -7.32 18.26 14.76
CA MET A 123 -7.74 19.04 13.59
C MET A 123 -8.02 20.51 13.92
N MET A 124 -8.47 20.83 15.14
CA MET A 124 -8.61 22.21 15.62
C MET A 124 -7.27 22.95 15.73
N LEU A 125 -6.17 22.25 16.04
CA LEU A 125 -4.83 22.86 16.14
C LEU A 125 -4.21 23.07 14.77
N VAL A 126 -4.41 22.13 13.84
CA VAL A 126 -3.91 22.22 12.47
C VAL A 126 -4.73 23.22 11.64
N GLY A 127 -6.06 23.18 11.80
CA GLY A 127 -7.02 23.92 10.98
C GLY A 127 -6.92 23.54 9.50
N GLU A 128 -7.18 24.51 8.62
CA GLU A 128 -7.12 24.34 7.16
C GLU A 128 -5.71 24.53 6.58
N ASN A 129 -4.68 24.10 7.33
CA ASN A 129 -3.29 24.37 6.96
C ASN A 129 -2.82 23.50 5.79
N ARG A 130 -2.83 24.09 4.59
CA ARG A 130 -2.38 23.44 3.35
C ARG A 130 -0.93 22.95 3.38
N ALA A 131 -0.02 23.61 4.08
CA ALA A 131 1.37 23.18 4.16
C ALA A 131 1.51 21.90 4.99
N TRP A 132 0.70 21.77 6.03
CA TRP A 132 0.63 20.56 6.85
C TRP A 132 -0.01 19.40 6.07
N ALA A 133 -1.13 19.65 5.38
CA ALA A 133 -1.75 18.63 4.51
C ALA A 133 -0.81 18.15 3.39
N GLU A 134 -0.07 19.07 2.75
CA GLU A 134 0.96 18.72 1.76
C GLU A 134 2.15 17.97 2.38
N ALA A 135 2.49 18.22 3.65
CA ALA A 135 3.49 17.43 4.35
C ALA A 135 3.00 15.99 4.60
N VAL A 136 1.75 15.81 5.04
CA VAL A 136 1.12 14.49 5.18
C VAL A 136 1.09 13.74 3.85
N ARG A 137 0.65 14.41 2.78
CA ARG A 137 0.63 13.84 1.41
C ARG A 137 2.00 13.31 0.98
N ARG A 138 3.08 14.07 1.26
CA ARG A 138 4.44 13.61 0.97
C ARG A 138 4.84 12.40 1.80
N ARG A 139 4.39 12.32 3.05
CA ARG A 139 4.64 11.14 3.89
C ARG A 139 3.90 9.91 3.36
N CYS A 140 2.66 10.05 2.88
CA CYS A 140 1.92 8.95 2.26
C CYS A 140 2.73 8.30 1.13
N ARG A 141 3.27 9.10 0.20
CA ARG A 141 4.14 8.61 -0.88
C ARG A 141 5.39 7.88 -0.38
N VAL A 142 6.10 8.51 0.56
CA VAL A 142 7.34 7.93 1.10
C VAL A 142 7.06 6.60 1.78
N LEU A 143 5.96 6.51 2.53
CA LEU A 143 5.54 5.28 3.20
C LEU A 143 5.10 4.21 2.20
N SER A 144 4.33 4.56 1.17
CA SER A 144 3.96 3.62 0.10
C SER A 144 5.22 3.03 -0.57
N ASP A 145 6.16 3.89 -0.99
CA ASP A 145 7.45 3.46 -1.59
C ASP A 145 8.26 2.55 -0.64
N GLU A 146 8.28 2.86 0.65
CA GLU A 146 9.00 2.08 1.66
C GLU A 146 8.35 0.71 1.92
N ILE A 147 7.02 0.66 1.96
CA ILE A 147 6.29 -0.59 2.14
C ILE A 147 6.46 -1.48 0.90
N GLU A 148 6.41 -0.93 -0.33
CA GLU A 148 6.75 -1.70 -1.54
C GLU A 148 8.16 -2.30 -1.43
N ALA A 149 9.11 -1.55 -0.85
CA ALA A 149 10.48 -1.99 -0.63
C ALA A 149 10.69 -2.93 0.57
N GLY A 150 9.64 -3.22 1.35
CA GLY A 150 9.70 -4.15 2.48
C GLY A 150 10.08 -3.52 3.82
N THR A 151 9.82 -2.23 4.02
CA THR A 151 10.18 -1.47 5.22
C THR A 151 8.94 -0.87 5.89
N LEU A 152 8.79 -1.03 7.20
CA LEU A 152 7.75 -0.36 8.00
C LEU A 152 8.31 0.89 8.70
N PRO A 153 7.44 1.83 9.13
CA PRO A 153 7.87 3.03 9.86
C PRO A 153 8.82 2.76 11.03
N PHE A 154 8.56 1.69 11.79
CA PHE A 154 9.33 1.33 12.98
C PHE A 154 10.58 0.48 12.69
N ASP A 155 10.85 0.12 11.44
CA ASP A 155 12.12 -0.52 11.05
C ASP A 155 13.28 0.49 10.99
N ARG A 156 12.96 1.79 11.07
CA ARG A 156 13.93 2.88 11.03
C ARG A 156 13.51 4.01 11.97
N PRO A 157 14.45 4.85 12.44
CA PRO A 157 14.08 6.11 13.06
C PRO A 157 13.21 6.95 12.10
N GLY A 158 12.12 7.50 12.63
CA GLY A 158 11.13 8.22 11.83
C GLY A 158 10.31 9.21 12.65
N PRO A 159 9.65 10.16 11.98
CA PRO A 159 8.75 11.10 12.62
C PRO A 159 7.46 10.40 13.10
N LEU A 160 6.85 10.91 14.17
CA LEU A 160 5.61 10.37 14.76
C LEU A 160 4.50 10.18 13.72
N ILE A 161 4.35 11.13 12.78
CA ILE A 161 3.31 11.08 11.75
C ILE A 161 3.35 9.79 10.92
N ASP A 162 4.53 9.15 10.77
CA ASP A 162 4.62 7.92 9.98
C ASP A 162 3.83 6.78 10.63
N GLU A 163 4.00 6.56 11.93
CA GLU A 163 3.29 5.51 12.67
C GLU A 163 1.79 5.83 12.80
N VAL A 164 1.44 7.11 13.00
CA VAL A 164 0.04 7.56 13.00
C VAL A 164 -0.65 7.27 11.67
N LEU A 165 0.03 7.52 10.53
CA LEU A 165 -0.55 7.29 9.20
C LEU A 165 -0.75 5.81 8.89
N ILE A 166 0.19 4.95 9.27
CA ILE A 166 -0.01 3.51 9.08
C ILE A 166 -1.14 3.00 9.96
N GLY A 167 -1.18 3.44 11.21
CA GLY A 167 -2.28 3.15 12.13
C GLY A 167 -3.65 3.52 11.56
N ALA A 168 -3.78 4.72 11.02
CA ALA A 168 -5.01 5.19 10.36
C ALA A 168 -5.35 4.37 9.10
N ALA A 169 -4.34 3.84 8.40
CA ALA A 169 -4.53 3.11 7.15
C ALA A 169 -5.03 1.68 7.37
N LEU A 170 -4.83 1.09 8.56
CA LEU A 170 -5.13 -0.32 8.81
C LEU A 170 -6.60 -0.67 8.53
N ALA A 171 -7.55 0.14 8.99
CA ALA A 171 -8.97 -0.13 8.80
C ALA A 171 -9.38 -0.03 7.31
N GLY A 172 -8.89 0.99 6.59
CA GLY A 172 -9.15 1.16 5.16
C GLY A 172 -8.49 0.07 4.31
N ALA A 173 -7.27 -0.34 4.68
CA ALA A 173 -6.56 -1.43 4.03
C ALA A 173 -7.27 -2.79 4.21
N GLN A 174 -7.73 -3.08 5.43
CA GLN A 174 -8.55 -4.26 5.70
C GLN A 174 -9.83 -4.26 4.88
N ALA A 175 -10.59 -3.15 4.93
CA ALA A 175 -11.84 -3.03 4.17
C ALA A 175 -11.60 -3.18 2.66
N SER A 176 -10.53 -2.60 2.12
CA SER A 176 -10.17 -2.74 0.71
C SER A 176 -9.89 -4.18 0.31
N LEU A 177 -9.17 -4.94 1.16
CA LEU A 177 -8.86 -6.35 0.92
C LEU A 177 -10.13 -7.23 0.95
N GLU A 178 -11.06 -6.93 1.84
CA GLU A 178 -12.32 -7.65 2.00
C GLU A 178 -13.34 -7.31 0.89
N ASP A 179 -13.50 -6.03 0.57
CA ASP A 179 -14.55 -5.52 -0.33
C ASP A 179 -14.17 -5.60 -1.82
N MET A 180 -12.87 -5.54 -2.14
CA MET A 180 -12.35 -5.54 -3.51
C MET A 180 -11.22 -6.56 -3.72
N PRO A 181 -11.47 -7.86 -3.45
CA PRO A 181 -10.44 -8.90 -3.52
C PRO A 181 -9.79 -9.03 -4.91
N GLU A 182 -10.49 -8.66 -5.98
CA GLU A 182 -9.99 -8.71 -7.36
C GLU A 182 -8.77 -7.83 -7.62
N ILE A 183 -8.57 -6.78 -6.82
CA ILE A 183 -7.39 -5.91 -6.90
C ILE A 183 -6.12 -6.72 -6.55
N PHE A 184 -6.27 -7.70 -5.67
CA PHE A 184 -5.19 -8.48 -5.06
C PHE A 184 -4.94 -9.83 -5.75
N ASP A 185 -5.70 -10.18 -6.79
CA ASP A 185 -5.62 -11.46 -7.50
C ASP A 185 -4.22 -11.81 -8.01
N ARG A 186 -3.40 -10.79 -8.31
CA ARG A 186 -2.03 -10.95 -8.82
C ARG A 186 -1.03 -11.28 -7.72
N ILE A 187 -1.38 -11.03 -6.46
CA ILE A 187 -0.53 -11.28 -5.30
C ILE A 187 -0.95 -12.62 -4.68
N PRO A 188 -0.01 -13.55 -4.43
CA PRO A 188 -0.34 -14.84 -3.80
C PRO A 188 -1.02 -14.64 -2.45
N ALA A 189 -2.14 -15.35 -2.24
CA ALA A 189 -2.79 -15.42 -0.94
C ALA A 189 -1.91 -16.19 0.06
N ARG A 190 -2.00 -15.85 1.34
CA ARG A 190 -1.35 -16.58 2.42
C ARG A 190 -2.38 -16.98 3.48
N GLU A 191 -2.52 -18.29 3.69
CA GLU A 191 -3.31 -18.83 4.80
C GLU A 191 -2.50 -18.76 6.10
N ALA A 192 -3.21 -18.51 7.20
CA ALA A 192 -2.63 -18.56 8.53
C ALA A 192 -2.17 -19.99 8.84
N ILE A 193 -0.98 -20.12 9.44
CA ILE A 193 -0.50 -21.39 9.98
C ILE A 193 -0.29 -21.21 11.46
N ASP A 194 -1.05 -21.98 12.24
CA ASP A 194 -0.90 -22.10 13.68
C ASP A 194 -0.60 -23.57 14.01
N ASP A 195 0.69 -23.91 14.07
CA ASP A 195 1.15 -25.24 14.47
C ASP A 195 1.74 -25.17 15.88
N GLU A 196 0.89 -25.47 16.87
CA GLU A 196 1.26 -25.56 18.28
C GLU A 196 2.36 -26.62 18.54
N ALA A 197 2.51 -27.63 17.68
CA ALA A 197 3.51 -28.68 17.85
C ALA A 197 4.89 -28.27 17.33
N GLU A 198 4.94 -27.40 16.33
CA GLU A 198 6.18 -26.89 15.73
C GLU A 198 6.58 -25.49 16.24
N ASP A 199 5.75 -24.83 17.06
CA ASP A 199 5.93 -23.45 17.53
C ASP A 199 6.11 -22.47 16.35
N VAL A 200 5.35 -22.72 15.27
CA VAL A 200 5.36 -21.91 14.04
C VAL A 200 4.01 -21.22 13.92
N TYR A 201 4.03 -19.90 14.15
CA TYR A 201 2.94 -19.00 13.79
C TYR A 201 3.30 -18.23 12.51
N LEU A 202 2.46 -18.33 11.49
CA LEU A 202 2.53 -17.52 10.27
C LEU A 202 1.19 -16.81 10.05
N LEU A 203 1.27 -15.50 9.95
CA LEU A 203 0.16 -14.59 9.75
C LEU A 203 -0.52 -14.82 8.39
N GLY A 204 -1.83 -15.03 8.38
CA GLY A 204 -2.68 -15.09 7.18
C GLY A 204 -3.20 -13.72 6.74
N ASP A 205 -3.78 -13.67 5.54
CA ASP A 205 -4.36 -12.44 4.98
C ASP A 205 -5.52 -11.87 5.81
N ASP A 206 -6.22 -12.72 6.55
CA ASP A 206 -7.38 -12.36 7.38
C ASP A 206 -7.00 -11.95 8.82
N ASP A 207 -5.74 -12.12 9.24
CA ASP A 207 -5.30 -11.93 10.63
C ASP A 207 -4.99 -10.45 10.97
N TRP A 208 -5.90 -9.52 10.66
CA TRP A 208 -5.68 -8.09 10.87
C TRP A 208 -5.57 -7.68 12.34
N ASP A 209 -6.21 -8.39 13.26
CA ASP A 209 -6.05 -8.17 14.70
C ASP A 209 -4.58 -8.38 15.12
N ALA A 210 -3.94 -9.44 14.61
CA ALA A 210 -2.52 -9.71 14.88
C ALA A 210 -1.58 -8.71 14.19
N VAL A 211 -2.00 -8.13 13.06
CA VAL A 211 -1.28 -7.00 12.44
C VAL A 211 -1.31 -5.78 13.34
N SER A 212 -2.49 -5.41 13.86
CA SER A 212 -2.65 -4.26 14.77
C SER A 212 -1.84 -4.44 16.05
N ASP A 213 -1.99 -5.59 16.72
CA ASP A 213 -1.23 -5.91 17.94
C ASP A 213 0.28 -5.91 17.69
N GLY A 214 0.72 -6.49 16.56
CA GLY A 214 2.12 -6.48 16.17
C GLY A 214 2.66 -5.09 15.83
N PHE A 215 1.79 -4.18 15.38
CA PHE A 215 2.14 -2.77 15.17
C PHE A 215 2.34 -2.08 16.52
N ASP A 216 1.41 -2.25 17.46
CA ASP A 216 1.50 -1.70 18.82
C ASP A 216 2.78 -2.13 19.54
N ASP A 217 3.15 -3.41 19.44
CA ASP A 217 4.36 -3.95 20.09
C ASP A 217 5.66 -3.43 19.46
N ALA A 218 5.64 -3.08 18.16
CA ALA A 218 6.84 -2.73 17.40
C ALA A 218 7.05 -1.22 17.25
N CYS A 219 6.01 -0.40 17.45
CA CYS A 219 6.06 1.04 17.30
C CYS A 219 7.14 1.69 18.17
N MET A 220 7.81 2.70 17.62
CA MET A 220 8.79 3.48 18.37
C MET A 220 8.12 4.58 19.19
N TRP A 221 6.93 5.01 18.78
CA TRP A 221 6.14 6.06 19.42
C TRP A 221 4.97 5.48 20.21
N ASP A 222 5.09 5.46 21.53
CA ASP A 222 4.09 4.88 22.45
C ASP A 222 2.70 5.56 22.33
N GLU A 223 2.66 6.81 21.85
CA GLU A 223 1.43 7.59 21.68
C GLU A 223 0.82 7.57 20.27
N TRP A 224 1.32 6.77 19.34
CA TRP A 224 0.92 6.80 17.92
C TRP A 224 -0.62 6.67 17.73
N GLU A 225 -1.29 5.86 18.54
CA GLU A 225 -2.73 5.61 18.46
C GLU A 225 -3.60 6.71 19.09
N VAL A 226 -3.02 7.52 20.00
CA VAL A 226 -3.77 8.49 20.80
C VAL A 226 -4.50 9.54 19.93
N PRO A 227 -3.88 10.09 18.86
CA PRO A 227 -4.57 10.95 17.90
C PRO A 227 -5.75 10.34 17.17
N LEU A 228 -5.79 9.01 17.00
CA LEU A 228 -6.80 8.30 16.22
C LEU A 228 -8.01 7.90 17.08
N ARG A 229 -7.83 7.87 18.41
CA ARG A 229 -8.89 7.50 19.36
C ARG A 229 -9.74 8.71 19.75
N GLN A 230 -10.95 8.77 19.23
CA GLN A 230 -11.91 9.83 19.55
C GLN A 230 -12.13 9.97 21.06
N GLY A 231 -11.93 11.18 21.58
CA GLY A 231 -12.14 11.47 22.99
C GLY A 231 -11.07 10.89 23.92
N HIS A 232 -9.92 10.44 23.42
CA HIS A 232 -8.87 9.85 24.25
C HIS A 232 -8.46 10.82 25.41
N PRO A 233 -8.42 10.34 26.67
CA PRO A 233 -8.21 11.19 27.83
C PRO A 233 -6.79 11.77 27.91
N LEU A 234 -5.79 11.08 27.37
CA LEU A 234 -4.41 11.56 27.36
C LEU A 234 -4.08 12.50 26.20
N LEU A 235 -4.97 12.62 25.20
CA LEU A 235 -4.70 13.45 24.02
C LEU A 235 -4.33 14.91 24.37
N PRO A 236 -4.99 15.60 25.32
CA PRO A 236 -4.59 16.97 25.67
C PRO A 236 -3.15 17.07 26.21
N ALA A 237 -2.68 16.06 26.95
CA ALA A 237 -1.32 16.02 27.47
C ALA A 237 -0.32 15.73 26.34
N VAL A 238 -0.62 14.76 25.47
CA VAL A 238 0.17 14.45 24.28
C VAL A 238 0.30 15.69 23.38
N LEU A 239 -0.80 16.39 23.09
CA LEU A 239 -0.77 17.60 22.24
C LEU A 239 -0.05 18.79 22.89
N ALA A 240 0.00 18.85 24.23
CA ALA A 240 0.75 19.88 24.94
C ALA A 240 2.26 19.65 24.85
N GLU A 241 2.72 18.40 24.85
CA GLU A 241 4.14 18.05 24.70
C GLU A 241 4.57 17.96 23.24
N ARG A 242 3.69 17.47 22.36
CA ARG A 242 3.91 17.29 20.92
C ARG A 242 2.76 17.89 20.13
N HIS A 243 2.91 19.18 19.83
CA HIS A 243 1.99 19.87 18.95
C HIS A 243 1.98 19.22 17.55
N PRO A 244 0.83 19.12 16.83
CA PRO A 244 0.76 18.48 15.50
C PRO A 244 1.73 19.01 14.43
N PHE A 245 2.28 20.21 14.62
CA PHE A 245 3.28 20.80 13.72
C PHE A 245 4.70 20.27 13.95
N THR A 246 4.97 19.58 15.06
CA THR A 246 6.25 18.92 15.33
C THR A 246 6.22 17.43 14.99
N TRP A 247 5.08 16.89 14.52
CA TRP A 247 4.95 15.46 14.22
C TRP A 247 5.79 14.99 13.03
N PHE A 248 6.34 15.92 12.23
CA PHE A 248 7.27 15.63 11.14
C PHE A 248 8.74 15.74 11.54
N ASP A 249 9.01 16.18 12.77
CA ASP A 249 10.38 16.39 13.23
C ASP A 249 11.07 15.04 13.48
N LEU A 250 12.32 14.94 13.02
CA LEU A 250 13.18 13.79 13.29
C LEU A 250 13.82 13.94 14.66
N VAL A 251 13.10 13.53 15.69
CA VAL A 251 13.55 13.52 17.09
C VAL A 251 13.53 12.11 17.65
N GLU A 252 14.11 11.94 18.84
CA GLU A 252 14.09 10.65 19.54
C GLU A 252 12.64 10.27 19.88
N PRO A 253 12.20 9.05 19.48
CA PRO A 253 10.88 8.55 19.84
C PRO A 253 10.70 8.46 21.35
N THR A 254 9.46 8.56 21.81
CA THR A 254 9.10 8.49 23.23
C THR A 254 9.51 7.20 23.90
N GLY A 255 9.42 6.11 23.15
CA GLY A 255 9.64 4.76 23.63
C GLY A 255 8.62 4.32 24.69
N PRO A 256 8.72 3.05 25.13
CA PRO A 256 7.80 2.46 26.08
C PRO A 256 7.73 3.23 27.40
N GLY A 257 6.54 3.28 28.01
CA GLY A 257 6.37 3.90 29.33
C GLY A 257 5.92 5.37 29.26
N TYR A 258 5.81 5.96 28.07
CA TYR A 258 5.47 7.37 27.92
C TYR A 258 4.03 7.67 28.35
N LEU A 259 3.07 6.87 27.89
CA LEU A 259 1.66 7.02 28.27
C LEU A 259 1.46 6.77 29.77
N GLN A 260 2.20 5.82 30.35
CA GLN A 260 2.19 5.54 31.78
C GLN A 260 2.68 6.77 32.57
N ARG A 261 3.81 7.38 32.15
CA ARG A 261 4.30 8.63 32.74
C ARG A 261 3.27 9.75 32.65
N LEU A 262 2.63 9.95 31.50
CA LEU A 262 1.59 10.96 31.32
C LEU A 262 0.35 10.71 32.18
N SER A 263 -0.02 9.45 32.38
CA SER A 263 -1.13 9.06 33.26
C SER A 263 -0.82 9.17 34.76
N GLY A 264 0.43 9.51 35.12
CA GLY A 264 0.90 9.58 36.50
C GLY A 264 1.18 8.21 37.13
N LEU A 265 1.25 7.15 36.32
CA LEU A 265 1.71 5.83 36.74
C LEU A 265 3.23 5.79 36.66
N LEU A 266 3.89 5.49 37.79
CA LEU A 266 5.34 5.31 37.84
C LEU A 266 5.73 4.06 37.05
N VAL A 267 6.64 4.23 36.09
CA VAL A 267 7.35 3.12 35.45
C VAL A 267 8.63 2.93 36.26
N GLU A 268 8.80 1.75 36.87
CA GLU A 268 10.10 1.39 37.47
C GLU A 268 11.08 1.08 36.32
N ASP A 269 12.23 1.76 36.32
CA ASP A 269 13.33 1.59 35.35
C ASP A 269 13.92 0.17 35.35
#